data_AF-A0A660PAG9-F1
#
_entry.id   AF-A0A660PAG9-F1
#
_cell.length_a   1.000
_cell.length_b   1.000
_cell.length_c   1.000
_cell.angle_alpha   90.00
_cell.angle_beta   90.00
_cell.angle_gamma   90.00
#
_symmetry.space_group_name_H-M   'P 1'
#
loop_
_entity.id
_entity.type
_entity.pdbx_description
1 polymer ?
#
loop_
_entity_poly.entity_id
_entity_poly.type
_entity_poly.pdbx_seq_one_letter_code
_entity_poly.pdbx_strand_id
1 'polypeptide(L)'
;MIYRENITPEMQEKWFSGIEKSYHHSYYIIHFEGKDIGLFNQKNFRVPGEITESGIFLVDEKLKTSYIPVIASLTLIEGAFFAMGETESFVRVLKTNQEALNYNLNLGYEIYEGKNDFFILRMTPESFLRKTKKLRKAIRNLYGNSLFELFLEPIDFQLGYAPFFRDLIYKIPEKLIEYKKETDKSLEVRINIDIE
;
A
#
# COMPACT_ATOMS: atom_id res chain seq x y z
N MET A 1 -10.74 -3.04 7.58
CA MET A 1 -11.22 -4.44 7.77
C MET A 1 -12.54 -4.39 8.54
N ILE A 2 -13.58 -5.12 8.10
CA ILE A 2 -14.91 -5.12 8.74
C ILE A 2 -15.08 -6.30 9.70
N TYR A 3 -14.24 -7.34 9.58
CA TYR A 3 -14.24 -8.50 10.49
C TYR A 3 -13.88 -8.06 11.92
N ARG A 4 -14.64 -8.54 12.91
CA ARG A 4 -14.54 -8.13 14.33
C ARG A 4 -14.49 -9.30 15.31
N GLU A 5 -14.54 -10.53 14.82
CA GLU A 5 -14.46 -11.69 15.71
C GLU A 5 -12.99 -12.01 16.04
N ASN A 6 -12.78 -12.72 17.14
CA ASN A 6 -11.45 -13.21 17.49
C ASN A 6 -11.08 -14.36 16.55
N ILE A 7 -9.91 -14.28 15.93
CA ILE A 7 -9.34 -15.39 15.17
C ILE A 7 -8.43 -16.22 16.08
N THR A 8 -8.49 -17.55 15.93
CA THR A 8 -7.50 -18.45 16.57
C THR A 8 -6.22 -18.50 15.73
N PRO A 9 -5.08 -18.96 16.29
CA PRO A 9 -3.86 -19.18 15.53
C PRO A 9 -4.08 -20.07 14.28
N GLU A 10 -4.88 -21.13 14.40
CA GLU A 10 -5.19 -22.05 13.30
C GLU A 10 -6.04 -21.37 12.21
N MET A 11 -6.94 -20.45 12.59
CA MET A 11 -7.69 -19.64 11.62
C MET A 11 -6.77 -18.68 10.87
N GLN A 12 -5.79 -18.10 11.57
CA GLN A 12 -4.79 -17.22 10.97
C GLN A 12 -3.90 -17.99 9.98
N GLU A 13 -3.41 -19.17 10.35
CA GLU A 13 -2.63 -20.05 9.45
C GLU A 13 -3.45 -20.42 8.20
N LYS A 14 -4.70 -20.84 8.39
CA LYS A 14 -5.58 -21.20 7.28
C LYS A 14 -5.86 -20.01 6.35
N TRP A 15 -6.04 -18.82 6.91
CA TRP A 15 -6.19 -17.59 6.14
C TRP A 15 -4.90 -17.25 5.39
N PHE A 16 -3.74 -17.40 6.04
CA PHE A 16 -2.43 -17.12 5.45
C PHE A 16 -2.13 -18.07 4.28
N SER A 17 -2.35 -19.38 4.43
CA SER A 17 -2.19 -20.34 3.32
C SER A 17 -3.14 -20.08 2.14
N GLY A 18 -4.22 -19.31 2.36
CA GLY A 18 -5.13 -18.87 1.31
C GLY A 18 -4.60 -17.69 0.47
N ILE A 19 -3.72 -16.84 1.04
CA ILE A 19 -3.16 -15.67 0.35
C ILE A 19 -1.88 -16.00 -0.43
N GLU A 20 -1.08 -16.96 0.05
CA GLU A 20 0.22 -17.37 -0.54
C GLU A 20 0.15 -17.89 -1.99
N LYS A 21 -1.06 -18.08 -2.52
CA LYS A 21 -1.28 -18.69 -3.85
C LYS A 21 -1.69 -17.68 -4.92
N SER A 22 -1.68 -16.38 -4.62
CA SER A 22 -2.21 -15.35 -5.52
C SER A 22 -1.46 -14.03 -5.42
N TYR A 23 -0.97 -13.53 -6.56
CA TYR A 23 -0.44 -12.17 -6.69
C TYR A 23 -1.55 -11.09 -6.71
N HIS A 24 -2.82 -11.50 -6.79
CA HIS A 24 -3.96 -10.59 -6.65
C HIS A 24 -4.20 -10.19 -5.18
N HIS A 25 -3.56 -10.89 -4.23
CA HIS A 25 -3.62 -10.62 -2.80
C HIS A 25 -2.20 -10.45 -2.25
N SER A 26 -1.71 -9.21 -2.24
CA SER A 26 -0.36 -8.91 -1.80
C SER A 26 -0.37 -8.32 -0.40
N TYR A 27 0.59 -8.74 0.42
CA TYR A 27 0.81 -8.24 1.77
C TYR A 27 2.26 -7.82 1.89
N TYR A 28 2.49 -6.67 2.51
CA TYR A 28 3.81 -6.07 2.65
C TYR A 28 4.02 -5.73 4.11
N ILE A 29 5.19 -6.06 4.65
CA ILE A 29 5.58 -5.65 5.99
C ILE A 29 6.10 -4.20 5.95
N ILE A 30 5.64 -3.39 6.90
CA ILE A 30 6.12 -2.03 7.07
C ILE A 30 7.28 -2.07 8.06
N HIS A 31 8.49 -1.81 7.57
CA HIS A 31 9.70 -1.74 8.39
C HIS A 31 10.07 -0.28 8.70
N PHE A 32 10.29 0.03 9.97
CA PHE A 32 10.70 1.36 10.44
C PHE A 32 11.67 1.24 11.63
N GLU A 33 12.81 1.93 11.57
CA GLU A 33 13.86 1.93 12.61
C GLU A 33 14.27 0.52 13.09
N GLY A 34 14.42 -0.41 12.14
CA GLY A 34 14.81 -1.80 12.41
C GLY A 34 13.72 -2.65 13.06
N LYS A 35 12.46 -2.21 13.01
CA LYS A 35 11.31 -2.93 13.56
C LYS A 35 10.18 -3.06 12.55
N ASP A 36 9.48 -4.18 12.64
CA ASP A 36 8.25 -4.44 11.88
C ASP A 36 7.11 -3.76 12.64
N ILE A 37 6.59 -2.68 12.06
CA ILE A 37 5.61 -1.82 12.73
C ILE A 37 4.17 -2.07 12.27
N GLY A 38 3.98 -2.89 11.24
CA GLY A 38 2.68 -3.10 10.63
C GLY A 38 2.75 -3.84 9.32
N LEU A 39 1.62 -3.85 8.64
CA LEU A 39 1.49 -4.37 7.30
C LEU A 39 0.57 -3.50 6.45
N PHE A 40 0.79 -3.57 5.15
CA PHE A 40 -0.12 -3.10 4.13
C PHE A 40 -0.66 -4.31 3.36
N ASN A 41 -1.92 -4.25 2.97
CA ASN A 41 -2.53 -5.26 2.14
C ASN A 41 -3.19 -4.65 0.91
N GLN A 42 -3.19 -5.42 -0.17
CA GLN A 42 -3.88 -5.11 -1.40
C GLN A 42 -4.60 -6.38 -1.87
N LYS A 43 -5.92 -6.30 -2.01
CA LYS A 43 -6.78 -7.42 -2.42
C LYS A 43 -7.44 -7.11 -3.75
N ASN A 44 -7.67 -8.17 -4.53
CA ASN A 44 -8.31 -8.10 -5.84
C ASN A 44 -7.52 -7.25 -6.85
N PHE A 45 -6.20 -7.13 -6.67
CA PHE A 45 -5.38 -6.36 -7.57
C PHE A 45 -5.46 -6.92 -8.99
N ARG A 46 -5.87 -6.11 -9.96
CA ARG A 46 -6.03 -6.50 -11.37
C ARG A 46 -6.95 -7.71 -11.58
N VAL A 47 -7.93 -7.92 -10.69
CA VAL A 47 -9.00 -8.90 -10.90
C VAL A 47 -10.14 -8.23 -11.67
N PRO A 48 -10.45 -8.65 -12.91
CA PRO A 48 -11.49 -8.02 -13.71
C PRO A 48 -12.86 -8.05 -13.01
N GLY A 49 -13.52 -6.89 -12.94
CA GLY A 49 -14.85 -6.75 -12.34
C GLY A 49 -14.86 -6.66 -10.81
N GLU A 50 -13.72 -6.79 -10.15
CA GLU A 50 -13.58 -6.67 -8.70
C GLU A 50 -13.02 -5.30 -8.31
N ILE A 51 -13.39 -4.82 -7.13
CA ILE A 51 -12.86 -3.60 -6.54
C ILE A 51 -11.54 -3.92 -5.84
N THR A 52 -10.45 -3.24 -6.22
CA THR A 52 -9.17 -3.32 -5.49
C THR A 52 -9.34 -2.72 -4.11
N GLU A 53 -9.11 -3.53 -3.08
CA GLU A 53 -9.21 -3.09 -1.68
C GLU A 53 -7.83 -3.01 -1.06
N SER A 54 -7.51 -1.83 -0.53
CA SER A 54 -6.28 -1.62 0.22
C SER A 54 -6.55 -1.42 1.70
N GLY A 55 -5.54 -1.69 2.53
CA GLY A 55 -5.62 -1.49 3.96
C GLY A 55 -4.24 -1.39 4.59
N ILE A 56 -4.16 -0.60 5.65
CA ILE A 56 -2.98 -0.50 6.51
C ILE A 56 -3.34 -0.95 7.92
N PHE A 57 -2.44 -1.71 8.52
CA PHE A 57 -2.52 -2.13 9.91
C PHE A 57 -1.19 -1.82 10.59
N LEU A 58 -1.26 -1.23 11.79
CA LEU A 58 -0.08 -0.94 12.60
C LEU A 58 -0.22 -1.68 13.93
N VAL A 59 0.89 -2.28 14.37
CA VAL A 59 0.92 -3.16 15.56
C VAL A 59 0.86 -2.34 16.85
N ASP A 60 1.50 -1.16 16.89
CA ASP A 60 1.55 -0.32 18.09
C ASP A 60 0.56 0.84 17.99
N GLU A 61 -0.40 0.89 18.94
CA GLU A 61 -1.35 1.99 19.10
C GLU A 61 -0.66 3.36 19.26
N LYS A 62 0.52 3.41 19.88
CA LYS A 62 1.28 4.66 20.04
C LYS A 62 1.71 5.22 18.70
N LEU A 63 2.04 4.36 17.74
CA LEU A 63 2.42 4.79 16.39
C LEU A 63 1.24 5.40 15.63
N LYS A 64 -0.01 5.00 15.92
CA LYS A 64 -1.20 5.55 15.26
C LYS A 64 -1.37 7.06 15.46
N THR A 65 -0.90 7.57 16.60
CA THR A 65 -0.94 8.99 16.93
C THR A 65 0.28 9.79 16.44
N SER A 66 1.24 9.12 15.81
CA SER A 66 2.46 9.74 15.27
C SER A 66 2.30 10.09 13.77
N TYR A 67 3.35 10.61 13.15
CA TYR A 67 3.40 10.87 11.71
C TYR A 67 3.72 9.62 10.87
N ILE A 68 4.13 8.52 11.51
CA ILE A 68 4.55 7.28 10.84
C ILE A 68 3.43 6.65 9.97
N PRO A 69 2.16 6.55 10.41
CA PRO A 69 1.09 6.01 9.58
C PRO A 69 0.91 6.81 8.29
N VAL A 70 1.09 8.13 8.38
CA VAL A 70 0.94 9.03 7.24
C VAL A 70 2.07 8.81 6.24
N ILE A 71 3.32 8.72 6.69
CA ILE A 71 4.46 8.41 5.80
C ILE A 71 4.25 7.04 5.15
N ALA A 72 3.93 6.01 5.94
CA ALA A 72 3.69 4.67 5.42
C ALA A 72 2.62 4.66 4.33
N SER A 73 1.46 5.27 4.58
CA SER A 73 0.39 5.34 3.57
C SER A 73 0.80 6.12 2.33
N LEU A 74 1.53 7.24 2.45
CA LEU A 74 2.01 7.98 1.28
C LEU A 74 2.98 7.15 0.44
N THR A 75 3.94 6.47 1.06
CA THR A 75 4.88 5.56 0.40
C THR A 75 4.12 4.48 -0.38
N LEU A 76 3.14 3.84 0.25
CA LEU A 76 2.39 2.73 -0.34
C LEU A 76 1.49 3.18 -1.48
N ILE A 77 0.77 4.31 -1.30
CA ILE A 77 -0.11 4.86 -2.34
C ILE A 77 0.70 5.35 -3.54
N GLU A 78 1.86 5.97 -3.30
CA GLU A 78 2.78 6.34 -4.38
C GLU A 78 3.27 5.11 -5.16
N GLY A 79 3.71 4.06 -4.45
CA GLY A 79 4.09 2.80 -5.07
C GLY A 79 2.94 2.19 -5.90
N ALA A 80 1.72 2.16 -5.34
CA ALA A 80 0.55 1.61 -6.01
C ALA A 80 0.24 2.33 -7.33
N PHE A 81 0.12 3.66 -7.31
CA PHE A 81 -0.24 4.42 -8.51
C PHE A 81 0.92 4.54 -9.51
N PHE A 82 2.14 4.79 -9.05
CA PHE A 82 3.22 5.22 -9.94
C PHE A 82 4.27 4.15 -10.21
N ALA A 83 4.37 3.12 -9.36
CA ALA A 83 5.23 1.96 -9.61
C ALA A 83 4.43 0.75 -10.16
N MET A 84 3.27 0.46 -9.56
CA MET A 84 2.45 -0.71 -9.90
C MET A 84 1.38 -0.42 -10.97
N GLY A 85 1.18 0.86 -11.29
CA GLY A 85 0.26 1.32 -12.34
C GLY A 85 -1.22 1.14 -11.97
N GLU A 86 -1.56 1.25 -10.69
CA GLU A 86 -2.97 1.37 -10.28
C GLU A 86 -3.58 2.67 -10.82
N THR A 87 -4.84 2.59 -11.23
CA THR A 87 -5.61 3.75 -11.67
C THR A 87 -6.58 4.23 -10.60
N GLU A 88 -6.96 3.35 -9.68
CA GLU A 88 -7.92 3.60 -8.62
C GLU A 88 -7.62 2.72 -7.41
N SER A 89 -7.84 3.27 -6.21
CA SER A 89 -7.78 2.53 -4.95
C SER A 89 -9.09 2.70 -4.20
N PHE A 90 -9.56 1.63 -3.58
CA PHE A 90 -10.78 1.66 -2.77
C PHE A 90 -10.53 1.16 -1.36
N VAL A 91 -11.29 1.72 -0.43
CA VAL A 91 -11.28 1.33 0.99
C VAL A 91 -12.70 1.30 1.53
N ARG A 92 -12.95 0.41 2.50
CA ARG A 92 -14.20 0.38 3.24
C ARG A 92 -13.99 0.88 4.65
N VAL A 93 -14.79 1.88 5.03
CA VAL A 93 -14.71 2.52 6.34
C VAL A 93 -16.07 2.44 7.02
N LEU A 94 -16.11 1.86 8.21
CA LEU A 94 -17.32 1.82 9.04
C LEU A 94 -17.81 3.24 9.31
N LYS A 95 -19.12 3.47 9.22
CA LYS A 95 -19.71 4.80 9.49
C LYS A 95 -19.43 5.30 10.90
N THR A 96 -19.23 4.38 11.84
CA THR A 96 -18.91 4.67 13.24
C THR A 96 -17.43 5.01 13.47
N ASN A 97 -16.55 4.77 12.49
CA ASN A 97 -15.11 5.04 12.62
C ASN A 97 -14.76 6.38 11.95
N GLN A 98 -15.14 7.47 12.63
CA GLN A 98 -14.94 8.82 12.12
C GLN A 98 -13.45 9.18 11.95
N GLU A 99 -12.58 8.62 12.79
CA GLU A 99 -11.14 8.81 12.69
C GLU A 99 -10.60 8.24 11.37
N ALA A 100 -10.91 6.98 11.06
CA ALA A 100 -10.51 6.36 9.81
C ALA A 100 -11.14 7.07 8.60
N LEU A 101 -12.38 7.56 8.72
CA LEU A 101 -13.02 8.31 7.65
C LEU A 101 -12.25 9.61 7.38
N ASN A 102 -12.01 10.41 8.41
CA ASN A 102 -11.27 11.67 8.28
C ASN A 102 -9.84 11.45 7.76
N TYR A 103 -9.18 10.40 8.25
CA TYR A 103 -7.85 10.00 7.79
C TYR A 103 -7.82 9.75 6.28
N ASN A 104 -8.73 8.90 5.77
CA ASN A 104 -8.78 8.58 4.34
C ASN A 104 -9.15 9.81 3.49
N LEU A 105 -10.10 10.64 3.95
CA LEU A 105 -10.47 11.88 3.25
C LEU A 105 -9.29 12.87 3.14
N ASN A 106 -8.41 12.91 4.15
CA ASN A 106 -7.21 13.74 4.15
C ASN A 106 -6.11 13.22 3.21
N LEU A 107 -6.05 11.91 2.98
CA LEU A 107 -5.18 11.31 1.95
C LEU A 107 -5.70 11.53 0.53
N GLY A 108 -6.97 11.90 0.39
CA GLY A 108 -7.61 12.23 -0.88
C GLY A 108 -8.58 11.21 -1.40
N TYR A 109 -8.97 10.24 -0.57
CA TYR A 109 -10.17 9.47 -0.85
C TYR A 109 -11.42 10.36 -0.83
N GLU A 110 -12.40 10.00 -1.63
CA GLU A 110 -13.72 10.62 -1.71
C GLU A 110 -14.79 9.53 -1.49
N ILE A 111 -15.94 9.90 -0.91
CA ILE A 111 -17.05 8.95 -0.72
C ILE A 111 -17.59 8.56 -2.09
N TYR A 112 -17.44 7.29 -2.45
CA TYR A 112 -17.92 6.73 -3.71
C TYR A 112 -19.32 6.14 -3.55
N GLU A 113 -19.56 5.40 -2.46
CA GLU A 113 -20.86 4.81 -2.16
C GLU A 113 -21.09 4.71 -0.65
N GLY A 114 -22.33 4.97 -0.21
CA GLY A 114 -22.76 4.68 1.17
C GLY A 114 -23.57 3.39 1.23
N LYS A 115 -23.10 2.40 2.00
CA LYS A 115 -23.89 1.22 2.39
C LYS A 115 -24.51 1.42 3.76
N ASN A 116 -25.23 0.43 4.30
CA ASN A 116 -25.88 0.55 5.62
C ASN A 116 -24.87 0.88 6.73
N ASP A 117 -23.79 0.08 6.85
CA ASP A 117 -22.86 0.15 7.99
C ASP A 117 -21.50 0.78 7.67
N PHE A 118 -21.18 0.97 6.40
CA PHE A 118 -19.89 1.50 5.95
C PHE A 118 -20.02 2.39 4.71
N PHE A 119 -19.01 3.22 4.50
CA PHE A 119 -18.75 3.90 3.24
C PHE A 119 -17.72 3.11 2.43
N ILE A 120 -17.93 3.07 1.11
CA ILE A 120 -16.89 2.75 0.14
C ILE A 120 -16.30 4.09 -0.29
N LEU A 121 -14.99 4.26 -0.06
CA LEU A 121 -14.25 5.42 -0.52
C LEU A 121 -13.40 5.03 -1.73
N ARG A 122 -13.20 5.97 -2.64
CA ARG A 122 -12.38 5.81 -3.85
C ARG A 122 -11.35 6.92 -3.90
N MET A 123 -10.15 6.58 -4.37
CA MET A 123 -9.07 7.52 -4.65
C MET A 123 -8.51 7.27 -6.04
N THR A 124 -8.25 8.33 -6.78
CA THR A 124 -7.49 8.34 -8.04
C THR A 124 -6.13 9.00 -7.85
N PRO A 125 -5.15 8.80 -8.76
CA PRO A 125 -3.89 9.51 -8.74
C PRO A 125 -4.06 11.03 -8.62
N GLU A 126 -5.01 11.63 -9.33
CA GLU A 126 -5.26 13.08 -9.29
C GLU A 126 -5.75 13.55 -7.93
N SER A 127 -6.71 12.83 -7.34
CA SER A 127 -7.26 13.16 -6.01
C SER A 127 -6.18 13.07 -4.93
N PHE A 128 -5.34 12.03 -5.01
CA PHE A 128 -4.19 11.81 -4.13
C PHE A 128 -3.17 12.95 -4.25
N LEU A 129 -2.67 13.20 -5.47
CA LEU A 129 -1.67 14.24 -5.75
C LEU A 129 -2.15 15.61 -5.26
N ARG A 130 -3.41 15.96 -5.56
CA ARG A 130 -4.03 17.24 -5.16
C ARG A 130 -4.07 17.41 -3.64
N LYS A 131 -4.51 16.39 -2.91
CA LYS A 131 -4.72 16.46 -1.45
C LYS A 131 -3.42 16.36 -0.66
N THR A 132 -2.45 15.60 -1.16
CA THR A 132 -1.21 15.30 -0.44
C THR A 132 -0.03 16.17 -0.85
N LYS A 133 -0.16 17.06 -1.84
CA LYS A 133 0.93 17.90 -2.38
C LYS A 133 1.83 18.53 -1.32
N LYS A 134 1.24 19.23 -0.33
CA LYS A 134 2.02 19.92 0.72
C LYS A 134 2.73 18.93 1.64
N LEU A 135 2.06 17.84 2.00
CA LEU A 135 2.55 16.82 2.91
C LEU A 135 3.70 16.02 2.27
N ARG A 136 3.52 15.58 1.02
CA ARG A 136 4.58 14.93 0.22
C ARG A 136 5.81 15.81 0.10
N LYS A 137 5.63 17.11 -0.22
CA LYS A 137 6.73 18.08 -0.26
C LYS A 137 7.45 18.19 1.08
N ALA A 138 6.73 18.25 2.19
CA ALA A 138 7.33 18.33 3.52
C ALA A 138 8.14 17.08 3.86
N ILE A 139 7.62 15.88 3.58
CA ILE A 139 8.31 14.62 3.83
C ILE A 139 9.57 14.53 2.96
N ARG A 140 9.49 14.91 1.69
CA ARG A 140 10.66 14.90 0.81
C ARG A 140 11.78 15.81 1.28
N ASN A 141 11.42 17.00 1.77
CA ASN A 141 12.39 17.92 2.34
C ASN A 141 13.08 17.39 3.61
N LEU A 142 12.41 16.51 4.36
CA LEU A 142 12.93 15.93 5.61
C LEU A 142 13.72 14.64 5.38
N TYR A 143 13.28 13.79 4.45
CA TYR A 143 13.73 12.40 4.32
C TYR A 143 14.29 12.05 2.92
N GLY A 144 14.26 12.99 1.96
CA GLY A 144 14.74 12.76 0.59
C GLY A 144 13.63 12.56 -0.43
N ASN A 145 13.99 12.57 -1.72
CA ASN A 145 13.01 12.65 -2.81
C ASN A 145 12.22 11.35 -3.04
N SER A 146 12.84 10.19 -2.79
CA SER A 146 12.22 8.89 -2.99
C SER A 146 11.49 8.44 -1.75
N LEU A 147 10.17 8.34 -1.84
CA LEU A 147 9.35 7.82 -0.75
C LEU A 147 9.07 6.33 -0.89
N PHE A 148 9.38 5.71 -2.04
CA PHE A 148 9.07 4.31 -2.31
C PHE A 148 10.31 3.50 -2.68
N GLU A 149 10.54 2.46 -1.90
CA GLU A 149 11.53 1.42 -2.13
C GLU A 149 10.83 0.07 -2.03
N LEU A 150 11.06 -0.78 -3.03
CA LEU A 150 10.54 -2.14 -3.08
C LEU A 150 11.69 -3.12 -3.09
N PHE A 151 11.60 -4.09 -2.18
CA PHE A 151 12.53 -5.20 -2.06
C PHE A 151 11.77 -6.52 -2.27
N LEU A 152 12.24 -7.32 -3.21
CA LEU A 152 11.78 -8.69 -3.44
C LEU A 152 12.84 -9.66 -2.93
N GLU A 153 12.44 -10.47 -1.96
CA GLU A 153 13.27 -11.45 -1.29
C GLU A 153 13.44 -12.73 -2.11
N PRO A 154 14.45 -13.57 -1.82
CA PRO A 154 14.61 -14.86 -2.51
C PRO A 154 13.37 -15.76 -2.48
N ILE A 155 12.57 -15.68 -1.42
CA ILE A 155 11.32 -16.44 -1.32
C ILE A 155 10.27 -15.97 -2.35
N ASP A 156 10.25 -14.68 -2.70
CA ASP A 156 9.32 -14.14 -3.71
C ASP A 156 9.62 -14.71 -5.11
N PHE A 157 10.89 -15.01 -5.39
CA PHE A 157 11.29 -15.68 -6.62
C PHE A 157 10.89 -17.16 -6.61
N GLN A 158 11.05 -17.84 -5.47
CA GLN A 158 10.68 -19.25 -5.32
C GLN A 158 9.16 -19.47 -5.44
N LEU A 159 8.38 -18.55 -4.89
CA LEU A 159 6.92 -18.61 -4.91
C LEU A 159 6.31 -18.06 -6.21
N GLY A 160 7.12 -17.51 -7.12
CA GLY A 160 6.66 -16.97 -8.41
C GLY A 160 5.99 -15.59 -8.32
N TYR A 161 6.12 -14.87 -7.20
CA TYR A 161 5.69 -13.47 -7.07
C TYR A 161 6.63 -12.53 -7.82
N ALA A 162 7.93 -12.80 -7.78
CA ALA A 162 8.93 -11.88 -8.31
C ALA A 162 8.76 -11.57 -9.81
N PRO A 163 8.50 -12.54 -10.71
CA PRO A 163 8.25 -12.24 -12.12
C PRO A 163 7.14 -11.21 -12.36
N PHE A 164 6.04 -11.29 -11.60
CA PHE A 164 4.93 -10.36 -11.74
C PHE A 164 5.34 -8.91 -11.38
N PHE A 165 5.96 -8.72 -10.22
CA PHE A 165 6.41 -7.39 -9.79
C PHE A 165 7.55 -6.85 -10.66
N ARG A 166 8.44 -7.75 -11.11
CA ARG A 166 9.52 -7.43 -12.04
C ARG A 166 8.96 -6.84 -13.34
N ASP A 167 7.95 -7.47 -13.94
CA ASP A 167 7.28 -6.96 -15.15
C ASP A 167 6.62 -5.59 -14.94
N LEU A 168 6.13 -5.29 -13.74
CA LEU A 168 5.62 -3.95 -13.40
C LEU A 168 6.76 -2.94 -13.33
N ILE A 169 7.84 -3.27 -12.62
CA ILE A 169 9.00 -2.40 -12.44
C ILE A 169 9.65 -2.05 -13.80
N TYR A 170 9.75 -3.01 -14.72
CA TYR A 170 10.30 -2.76 -16.07
C TYR A 170 9.43 -1.84 -16.93
N LYS A 171 8.17 -1.60 -16.57
CA LYS A 171 7.30 -0.63 -17.26
C LYS A 171 7.44 0.79 -16.72
N ILE A 172 8.13 0.96 -15.60
CA ILE A 172 8.37 2.27 -15.01
C ILE A 172 9.36 3.03 -15.89
N PRO A 173 9.09 4.29 -16.27
CA PRO A 173 10.04 5.10 -17.01
C PRO A 173 11.39 5.18 -16.28
N GLU A 174 12.48 4.89 -16.98
CA GLU A 174 13.83 4.81 -16.38
C GLU A 174 14.24 6.10 -15.64
N LYS A 175 13.78 7.27 -16.12
CA LYS A 175 13.99 8.57 -15.46
C LYS A 175 13.43 8.67 -14.03
N LEU A 176 12.51 7.79 -13.65
CA LEU A 176 11.93 7.73 -12.31
C LEU A 176 12.66 6.71 -11.41
N ILE A 177 13.56 5.88 -11.95
CA ILE A 177 14.31 4.90 -11.17
C ILE A 177 15.58 5.57 -10.65
N GLU A 178 15.67 5.76 -9.33
CA GLU A 178 16.86 6.32 -8.67
C GLU A 178 17.92 5.24 -8.46
N TYR A 179 17.47 4.05 -8.09
CA TYR A 179 18.34 2.91 -7.82
C TYR A 179 17.66 1.63 -8.26
N LYS A 180 18.44 0.72 -8.84
CA LYS A 180 18.01 -0.64 -9.12
C LYS A 180 19.20 -1.57 -8.94
N LYS A 181 19.01 -2.61 -8.12
CA LYS A 181 19.94 -3.73 -7.99
C LYS A 181 19.18 -5.03 -8.14
N GLU A 182 19.69 -5.88 -9.00
CA GLU A 182 19.01 -7.10 -9.40
C GLU A 182 20.00 -8.25 -9.46
N THR A 183 19.59 -9.39 -8.92
CA THR A 183 20.30 -10.66 -9.01
C THR A 183 19.33 -11.73 -9.48
N ASP A 184 19.81 -12.96 -9.66
CA ASP A 184 18.95 -14.10 -9.97
C ASP A 184 17.94 -14.45 -8.85
N LYS A 185 18.10 -13.85 -7.66
CA LYS A 185 17.33 -14.17 -6.45
C LYS A 185 16.77 -12.96 -5.72
N SER A 186 17.00 -11.74 -6.19
CA SER A 186 16.55 -10.54 -5.49
C SER A 186 16.38 -9.38 -6.46
N LEU A 187 15.45 -8.49 -6.14
CA LEU A 187 15.28 -7.22 -6.84
C LEU A 187 15.02 -6.13 -5.80
N GLU A 188 15.86 -5.10 -5.84
CA GLU A 188 15.74 -3.90 -5.03
C GLU A 188 15.61 -2.72 -5.99
N VAL A 189 14.55 -1.93 -5.82
CA VAL A 189 14.31 -0.74 -6.64
C VAL A 189 13.86 0.42 -5.78
N ARG A 190 14.49 1.59 -5.98
CA ARG A 190 14.07 2.86 -5.40
C ARG A 190 13.58 3.76 -6.50
N ILE A 191 12.40 4.33 -6.30
CA ILE A 191 11.70 5.12 -7.32
C ILE A 191 11.55 6.54 -6.81
N ASN A 192 12.08 7.48 -7.57
CA ASN A 192 11.86 8.89 -7.38
C ASN A 192 10.60 9.32 -8.13
N ILE A 193 9.50 9.40 -7.38
CA ILE A 193 8.20 9.79 -7.90
C ILE A 193 8.09 11.32 -7.85
N ASP A 194 9.01 12.02 -8.52
CA ASP A 194 8.96 13.48 -8.59
C ASP A 194 7.97 13.92 -9.68
N ILE A 195 6.68 13.80 -9.33
CA ILE A 195 5.56 14.25 -10.15
C ILE A 195 5.17 15.63 -9.63
N GLU A 196 5.94 16.65 -10.01
CA GLU A 196 5.54 18.06 -9.88
C GLU A 196 4.71 18.54 -11.08
#